data_AF-A0A0Q4PN11-F1
#
_entry.id   AF-A0A0Q4PN11-F1
#
_cell.length_a   1.000
_cell.length_b   1.000
_cell.length_c   1.000
_cell.angle_alpha   90.00
_cell.angle_beta   90.00
_cell.angle_gamma   90.00
#
_symmetry.space_group_name_H-M   'P 1'
#
loop_
_entity.id
_entity.type
_entity.pdbx_description
1 polymer ?
#
loop_
_entity_poly.entity_id
_entity_poly.type
_entity_poly.pdbx_seq_one_letter_code
_entity_poly.pdbx_strand_id
1 'polypeptide(L)'
;MSRAYEESMEQHRNAYIAQALGIDVDTLDDYPFELDDNASNDGLVYSWRVLWDDEAPPGVDVSGDVGSLWSDIPVAPDGPNEDDRDA
;
A
#
# COMPACT_ATOMS: atom_id res chain seq x y z
N MET A 1 17.62 -11.32 1.17
CA MET A 1 18.03 -10.24 0.24
C MET A 1 18.78 -9.19 1.06
N SER A 2 19.51 -8.26 0.46
CA SER A 2 20.24 -7.22 1.22
C SER A 2 19.28 -6.18 1.79
N ARG A 3 19.49 -5.69 3.02
CA ARG A 3 18.69 -4.60 3.62
C ARG A 3 18.46 -3.41 2.67
N ALA A 4 19.48 -3.03 1.90
CA ALA A 4 19.38 -1.94 0.93
C ALA A 4 18.38 -2.21 -0.22
N TYR A 5 18.13 -3.47 -0.55
CA TYR A 5 17.16 -3.86 -1.58
C TYR A 5 15.73 -3.82 -1.00
N GLU A 6 15.55 -4.30 0.23
CA GLU A 6 14.29 -4.21 0.99
C GLU A 6 13.89 -2.74 1.23
N GLU A 7 14.81 -1.90 1.72
CA GLU A 7 14.58 -0.46 1.91
C GLU A 7 14.22 0.24 0.59
N SER A 8 14.84 -0.15 -0.53
CA SER A 8 14.50 0.43 -1.84
C SER A 8 13.09 0.05 -2.28
N MET A 9 12.64 -1.18 -2.00
CA MET A 9 11.31 -1.64 -2.39
C MET A 9 10.23 -1.02 -1.51
N GLU A 10 10.50 -0.86 -0.21
CA GLU A 10 9.60 -0.16 0.71
C GLU A 10 9.42 1.31 0.33
N GLN A 11 10.50 2.01 -0.05
CA GLN A 11 10.40 3.39 -0.53
C GLN A 11 9.59 3.52 -1.82
N HIS A 12 9.79 2.63 -2.79
CA HIS A 12 9.01 2.64 -4.03
C HIS A 12 7.53 2.34 -3.76
N ARG A 13 7.23 1.40 -2.85
CA ARG A 13 5.86 1.07 -2.45
C ARG A 13 5.18 2.27 -1.76
N ASN A 14 5.83 2.89 -0.78
CA ASN A 14 5.27 4.02 -0.06
C ASN A 14 5.06 5.24 -0.98
N ALA A 15 5.99 5.50 -1.91
CA ALA A 15 5.81 6.54 -2.92
C ALA A 15 4.60 6.27 -3.83
N TYR A 16 4.37 5.00 -4.20
CA TYR A 16 3.20 4.61 -4.98
C TYR A 16 1.90 4.77 -4.20
N ILE A 17 1.86 4.31 -2.94
CA ILE A 17 0.71 4.47 -2.04
C ILE A 17 0.36 5.96 -1.90
N ALA A 18 1.35 6.80 -1.59
CA ALA A 18 1.15 8.23 -1.45
C ALA A 18 0.57 8.86 -2.73
N GLN A 19 1.12 8.50 -3.90
CA GLN A 19 0.60 8.94 -5.19
C GLN A 19 -0.85 8.48 -5.43
N ALA A 20 -1.18 7.23 -5.12
CA ALA A 20 -2.52 6.67 -5.30
C ALA A 20 -3.55 7.32 -4.37
N LEU A 21 -3.13 7.67 -3.15
CA LEU A 21 -3.95 8.39 -2.16
C LEU A 21 -3.99 9.91 -2.42
N GLY A 22 -3.16 10.43 -3.32
CA GLY A 22 -3.07 11.86 -3.63
C GLY A 22 -2.40 12.70 -2.54
N ILE A 23 -1.52 12.09 -1.75
CA ILE A 23 -0.76 12.73 -0.67
C ILE A 23 0.75 12.65 -0.92
N ASP A 24 1.51 13.39 -0.13
CA ASP A 24 2.97 13.30 -0.12
C ASP A 24 3.46 12.10 0.69
N VAL A 25 4.63 11.55 0.33
CA VAL A 25 5.21 10.41 1.05
C VAL A 25 5.59 10.76 2.49
N ASP A 26 5.99 12.01 2.75
CA ASP A 26 6.23 12.51 4.11
C ASP A 26 4.94 12.51 4.93
N THR A 27 3.80 12.85 4.31
CA THR A 27 2.49 12.74 4.96
C THR A 27 2.12 11.29 5.21
N LEU A 28 2.50 10.36 4.34
CA LEU A 28 2.27 8.94 4.59
C LEU A 28 3.12 8.41 5.77
N ASP A 29 4.32 8.97 6.00
CA ASP A 29 5.22 8.57 7.10
C ASP A 29 4.71 9.03 8.47
N ASP A 30 4.02 10.18 8.53
CA ASP A 30 3.41 10.71 9.75
C ASP A 30 2.16 9.94 10.21
N TYR A 31 1.58 9.09 9.35
CA TYR A 31 0.32 8.39 9.62
C TYR A 31 0.55 6.87 9.56
N PRO A 32 0.76 6.21 10.71
CA PRO A 32 1.02 4.78 10.73
C PRO A 32 -0.13 3.99 10.10
N PHE A 33 0.24 3.05 9.23
CA PHE A 33 -0.70 2.23 8.49
C PHE A 33 -0.17 0.81 8.33
N GLU A 34 -1.11 -0.13 8.23
CA GLU A 34 -0.87 -1.49 7.78
C GLU A 34 -1.34 -1.65 6.33
N LEU A 35 -0.67 -2.51 5.57
CA LEU A 35 -1.04 -2.79 4.19
C LEU A 35 -1.49 -4.25 4.08
N ASP A 36 -2.71 -4.44 3.60
CA ASP A 36 -3.30 -5.74 3.35
C ASP A 36 -3.46 -5.99 1.85
N ASP A 37 -2.98 -7.14 1.40
CA ASP A 37 -3.03 -7.55 0.01
C ASP A 37 -4.42 -8.10 -0.30
N ASN A 38 -5.21 -7.35 -1.08
CA ASN A 38 -6.48 -7.86 -1.56
C ASN A 38 -6.23 -8.77 -2.78
N ALA A 39 -5.80 -9.99 -2.47
CA ALA A 39 -5.53 -11.06 -3.41
C ALA A 39 -6.80 -11.88 -3.68
N SER A 40 -6.99 -12.25 -4.94
CA SER A 40 -7.94 -13.31 -5.27
C SER A 40 -7.44 -14.68 -4.83
N ASN A 41 -8.36 -15.64 -4.83
CA ASN A 41 -8.06 -17.03 -4.52
C ASN A 41 -7.03 -17.67 -5.48
N ASP A 42 -6.76 -17.02 -6.63
CA ASP A 42 -5.74 -17.42 -7.60
C ASP A 42 -4.37 -16.74 -7.35
N GLY A 43 -4.22 -16.03 -6.23
CA GLY A 43 -2.97 -15.37 -5.81
C GLY A 43 -2.70 -14.02 -6.46
N LEU A 44 -3.57 -13.56 -7.38
CA LEU A 44 -3.44 -12.27 -8.03
C LEU A 44 -3.94 -11.15 -7.10
N VAL A 45 -3.02 -10.27 -6.70
CA VAL A 45 -3.32 -9.03 -5.95
C VAL A 45 -3.88 -8.00 -6.92
N TYR A 46 -5.11 -7.54 -6.67
CA TYR A 46 -5.77 -6.56 -7.53
C TYR A 46 -5.76 -5.15 -6.94
N SER A 47 -5.66 -5.06 -5.62
CA SER A 47 -5.65 -3.81 -4.87
C SER A 47 -4.94 -4.00 -3.56
N TRP A 48 -4.44 -2.91 -3.00
CA TRP A 48 -3.94 -2.86 -1.64
C TRP A 48 -4.92 -2.09 -0.77
N ARG A 49 -5.19 -2.65 0.40
CA ARG A 49 -5.96 -1.98 1.43
C ARG A 49 -5.01 -1.38 2.44
N VAL A 50 -5.01 -0.05 2.50
CA VAL A 50 -4.29 0.71 3.52
C VAL A 50 -5.19 0.82 4.74
N LEU A 51 -4.83 0.15 5.82
CA LEU A 51 -5.52 0.19 7.11
C LEU A 51 -4.85 1.27 7.96
N TRP A 52 -5.60 2.30 8.36
CA TRP A 52 -5.09 3.38 9.20
C TRP A 52 -5.21 3.00 10.68
N ASP A 53 -4.11 3.10 11.42
CA ASP A 53 -4.07 2.68 12.84
C ASP A 53 -4.95 3.58 13.72
N ASP A 54 -4.86 4.90 13.53
CA ASP A 54 -5.55 5.90 14.34
C ASP A 54 -6.46 6.78 13.48
N GLU A 55 -5.86 7.60 12.62
CA GLU A 55 -6.55 8.49 11.71
C GLU A 55 -5.90 8.45 10.32
N ALA A 56 -6.66 8.85 9.31
CA ALA A 56 -6.14 8.97 7.97
C ALA A 56 -5.71 10.40 7.66
N PRO A 57 -4.77 10.59 6.73
CA PRO A 57 -4.35 11.91 6.31
C PRO A 57 -5.51 12.77 5.78
N PRO A 58 -5.48 14.08 6.01
CA PRO A 58 -6.52 14.98 5.51
C PRO A 58 -6.54 14.97 3.98
N GLY A 59 -7.73 14.79 3.42
CA GLY A 59 -7.93 14.74 1.96
C GLY A 59 -7.83 13.34 1.35
N VAL A 60 -7.51 12.33 2.14
CA VAL A 60 -7.61 10.92 1.73
C VAL A 60 -9.07 10.46 1.86
N ASP A 61 -9.55 9.77 0.83
CA ASP A 61 -10.85 9.11 0.90
C ASP A 61 -10.74 7.84 1.75
N VAL A 62 -11.55 7.78 2.80
CA VAL A 62 -11.55 6.69 3.77
C VAL A 62 -12.92 6.05 3.88
N SER A 63 -12.89 4.74 3.97
CA SER A 63 -14.03 3.90 4.29
C SER A 63 -13.90 3.40 5.73
N GLY A 64 -15.04 3.09 6.35
CA GLY A 64 -15.09 2.49 7.68
C GLY A 64 -15.60 3.41 8.77
N ASP A 65 -15.31 3.00 10.01
CA ASP A 65 -15.75 3.65 11.25
C ASP A 65 -14.54 4.09 12.06
N VAL A 66 -14.76 4.95 13.05
CA VAL A 66 -13.69 5.41 13.97
C VAL A 66 -13.05 4.20 14.66
N GLY A 67 -11.73 4.06 14.50
CA GLY A 67 -10.94 2.92 14.98
C GLY A 67 -10.84 1.74 14.00
N SER A 68 -11.40 1.87 12.80
CA SER A 68 -11.24 0.93 11.68
C SER A 68 -11.44 1.70 10.37
N LEU A 69 -10.50 2.60 10.06
CA LEU A 69 -10.50 3.37 8.82
C LEU A 69 -9.58 2.71 7.80
N TRP A 70 -10.00 2.67 6.54
CA TRP A 70 -9.17 2.11 5.47
C TRP A 70 -9.38 2.82 4.14
N SER A 71 -8.37 2.73 3.28
CA SER A 71 -8.40 3.23 1.90
C SER A 71 -7.96 2.12 0.96
N ASP A 72 -8.78 1.86 -0.07
CA ASP A 72 -8.43 0.89 -1.11
C ASP A 72 -7.74 1.61 -2.27
N ILE A 73 -6.53 1.17 -2.62
CA ILE A 73 -5.77 1.69 -3.76
C ILE A 73 -5.58 0.57 -4.80
N PRO A 74 -5.58 0.90 -6.10
CA PRO A 74 -5.23 -0.08 -7.13
C PRO A 74 -3.77 -0.51 -6.93
N VAL A 75 -3.44 -1.77 -7.23
CA VAL A 75 -2.04 -2.18 -7.32
C VAL A 75 -1.39 -1.51 -8.53
N ALA A 76 -0.10 -1.18 -8.43
CA ALA A 76 0.64 -0.64 -9.57
C ALA A 76 0.57 -1.63 -10.75
N PRO A 77 0.20 -1.18 -11.96
CA PRO A 77 0.09 -2.08 -13.12
C PRO A 77 1.42 -2.74 -13.52
N ASP A 78 2.56 -2.27 -12.99
CA ASP A 78 3.92 -2.77 -13.26
C ASP A 78 4.74 -2.99 -11.94
N GLY A 79 4.12 -3.46 -10.85
CA GLY A 79 4.82 -3.94 -9.63
C GLY A 79 4.84 -5.48 -9.58
N PRO A 80 5.93 -6.13 -9.14
CA PRO A 80 6.35 -7.43 -9.65
C PRO A 80 5.30 -8.51 -9.45
N ASN A 81 4.79 -9.01 -10.56
CA ASN A 81 4.24 -10.35 -10.60
C ASN A 81 5.39 -11.28 -10.16
N GLU A 82 5.34 -11.83 -8.94
CA GLU A 82 6.22 -12.95 -8.54
C GLU A 82 5.81 -14.24 -9.31
N ASP A 83 5.65 -14.13 -10.63
CA ASP A 83 5.36 -15.24 -11.55
C ASP A 83 6.53 -15.45 -12.54
N ASP A 84 7.75 -15.15 -12.06
CA ASP A 84 9.01 -15.58 -12.67
C ASP A 84 9.83 -16.42 -11.68
N ARG A 85 9.16 -17.21 -10.83
CA ARG A 85 9.78 -18.38 -10.21
C ARG A 85 9.28 -19.63 -10.90
N ASP A 86 10.22 -20.29 -11.58
CA ASP A 86 10.14 -21.61 -12.22
C ASP A 86 9.70 -21.65 -13.69
N ALA A 87 10.66 -21.39 -14.59
CA ALA A 87 10.81 -22.13 -15.84
C ALA A 87 12.29 -22.32 -16.21
#